data_AF-A0A956YBL3-F1
#
_entry.id   AF-A0A956YBL3-F1
#
_cell.length_a   1.000
_cell.length_b   1.000
_cell.length_c   1.000
_cell.angle_alpha   90.00
_cell.angle_beta   90.00
_cell.angle_gamma   90.00
#
_symmetry.space_group_name_H-M   'P 1'
#
loop_
_entity.id
_entity.type
_entity.pdbx_description
1 polymer ?
#
loop_
_entity_poly.entity_id
_entity_poly.type
_entity_poly.pdbx_seq_one_letter_code
_entity_poly.pdbx_strand_id
1 'polypeptide(L)'
;PETKASLGESTADADYFGITFKLGTFMPNLPLQSMLNRQDVVLPLASTRSFWLLGSKWEVPTFDNADVFINRLLKQEILTHDPVVTAAIQGETPDLSPRALQYRFQRATGISQKMIQQIERARQAAVLLEQGKPILDTTYDLGYFDQAHLTNSLKRFIGETPTEIAEQATRKSYMG
;
A
#
# COMPACT_ATOMS: atom_id res chain seq x y z
N PRO A 1 -6.58 0.96 0.62
CA PRO A 1 -5.23 1.06 1.24
C PRO A 1 -5.29 0.91 2.76
N GLU A 2 -4.31 0.28 3.39
CA GLU A 2 -4.28 0.15 4.85
C GLU A 2 -3.37 1.19 5.49
N THR A 3 -3.84 1.83 6.56
CA THR A 3 -3.10 2.86 7.32
C THR A 3 -2.65 2.37 8.70
N LYS A 4 -3.01 1.12 9.00
CA LYS A 4 -2.60 0.34 10.17
C LYS A 4 -2.53 -1.12 9.75
N ALA A 5 -1.65 -1.90 10.38
CA ALA A 5 -1.62 -3.34 10.19
C ALA A 5 -2.97 -3.97 10.56
N SER A 6 -3.44 -4.90 9.75
CA SER A 6 -4.69 -5.63 9.98
C SER A 6 -4.55 -7.09 9.56
N LEU A 7 -5.18 -8.01 10.31
CA LEU A 7 -5.06 -9.46 10.08
C LEU A 7 -5.95 -9.90 8.92
N GLY A 8 -5.40 -10.28 7.76
CA GLY A 8 -6.18 -10.77 6.62
C GLY A 8 -7.08 -11.95 7.01
N GLU A 9 -8.37 -11.90 6.68
CA GLU A 9 -9.23 -13.07 6.81
C GLU A 9 -8.88 -14.04 5.69
N SER A 10 -8.01 -15.01 5.97
CA SER A 10 -7.75 -16.13 5.05
C SER A 10 -8.61 -17.31 5.49
N THR A 11 -9.72 -17.56 4.79
CA THR A 11 -10.38 -18.88 4.88
C THR A 11 -9.54 -19.89 4.09
N ALA A 12 -9.43 -21.12 4.59
CA ALA A 12 -8.55 -22.15 4.02
C ALA A 12 -8.91 -22.55 2.57
N ASP A 13 -10.12 -22.22 2.11
CA ASP A 13 -10.68 -22.59 0.80
C ASP A 13 -10.93 -21.39 -0.14
N ALA A 14 -10.38 -20.20 0.15
CA ALA A 14 -10.54 -19.02 -0.70
C ALA A 14 -9.28 -18.74 -1.53
N ASP A 15 -9.44 -18.73 -2.86
CA ASP A 15 -8.43 -18.23 -3.79
C ASP A 15 -8.56 -16.72 -3.96
N TYR A 16 -7.46 -16.01 -3.77
CA TYR A 16 -7.38 -14.55 -3.95
C TYR A 16 -6.57 -14.21 -5.20
N PHE A 17 -7.13 -13.37 -6.05
CA PHE A 17 -6.43 -12.73 -7.16
C PHE A 17 -6.40 -11.22 -6.93
N GLY A 18 -5.22 -10.60 -7.04
CA GLY A 18 -5.05 -9.18 -6.79
C GLY A 18 -4.14 -8.53 -7.83
N ILE A 19 -4.48 -7.30 -8.20
CA ILE A 19 -3.62 -6.43 -9.01
C ILE A 19 -3.21 -5.25 -8.13
N THR A 20 -1.91 -5.13 -7.88
CA THR A 20 -1.36 -4.00 -7.11
C THR A 20 -0.86 -2.92 -8.06
N PHE A 21 -1.42 -1.72 -7.92
CA PHE A 21 -0.96 -0.56 -8.68
C PHE A 21 0.23 0.12 -8.02
N LYS A 22 1.15 0.62 -8.83
CA LYS A 22 2.19 1.55 -8.36
C LYS A 22 1.52 2.79 -7.78
N LEU A 23 2.08 3.35 -6.72
CA LEU A 23 1.60 4.61 -6.17
C LEU A 23 1.62 5.72 -7.23
N GLY A 24 0.57 6.52 -7.28
CA GLY A 24 0.30 7.47 -8.36
C GLY A 24 -0.60 6.90 -9.46
N THR A 25 -0.80 5.58 -9.52
CA THR A 25 -1.79 4.94 -10.42
C THR A 25 -3.07 4.61 -9.65
N PHE A 26 -4.21 5.11 -10.12
CA PHE A 26 -5.48 4.99 -9.41
C PHE A 26 -6.68 5.10 -10.35
N MET A 27 -7.87 4.74 -9.85
CA MET A 27 -9.13 4.97 -10.56
C MET A 27 -9.79 6.25 -10.05
N PRO A 28 -9.84 7.36 -10.83
CA PRO A 28 -10.27 8.66 -10.33
C PRO A 28 -11.75 8.72 -9.93
N ASN A 29 -12.56 7.82 -10.48
CA ASN A 29 -13.98 7.68 -10.18
C ASN A 29 -14.28 6.71 -9.03
N LEU A 30 -13.24 6.12 -8.43
CA LEU A 30 -13.35 5.36 -7.19
C LEU A 30 -12.77 6.19 -6.02
N PRO A 31 -13.57 6.50 -4.99
CA PRO A 31 -13.10 7.30 -3.87
C PRO A 31 -12.17 6.50 -2.95
N LEU A 32 -10.87 6.46 -3.26
CA LEU A 32 -9.87 5.73 -2.45
C LEU A 32 -9.87 6.12 -0.96
N GLN A 33 -10.30 7.35 -0.63
CA GLN A 33 -10.41 7.84 0.75
C GLN A 33 -11.47 7.08 1.56
N SER A 34 -12.55 6.60 0.92
CA SER A 34 -13.56 5.75 1.56
C SER A 34 -13.23 4.27 1.46
N MET A 35 -12.06 3.92 0.88
CA MET A 35 -11.57 2.54 0.71
C MET A 35 -10.35 2.25 1.57
N LEU A 36 -10.21 3.00 2.67
CA LEU A 36 -9.11 2.82 3.61
C LEU A 36 -9.51 1.82 4.69
N ASN A 37 -8.52 1.07 5.18
CA ASN A 37 -8.67 0.19 6.35
C ASN A 37 -9.86 -0.79 6.20
N ARG A 38 -9.84 -1.60 5.12
CA ARG A 38 -10.86 -2.63 4.81
C ARG A 38 -12.27 -2.15 4.52
N GLN A 39 -12.41 -0.88 4.17
CA GLN A 39 -13.68 -0.38 3.61
C GLN A 39 -13.72 -0.70 2.11
N ASP A 40 -13.59 -1.97 1.77
CA ASP A 40 -13.50 -2.42 0.39
C ASP A 40 -14.81 -2.13 -0.35
N VAL A 41 -14.70 -1.72 -1.62
CA VAL A 41 -15.86 -1.56 -2.48
C VAL A 41 -16.22 -2.93 -3.01
N VAL A 42 -17.37 -3.44 -2.58
CA VAL A 42 -17.96 -4.66 -3.14
C VAL A 42 -18.62 -4.32 -4.47
N LEU A 43 -18.02 -4.78 -5.57
CA LEU A 43 -18.57 -4.59 -6.91
C LEU A 43 -19.67 -5.65 -7.16
N PRO A 44 -20.83 -5.25 -7.72
CA PRO A 44 -21.92 -6.19 -7.93
C PRO A 44 -21.56 -7.18 -9.05
N LEU A 45 -21.85 -8.46 -8.81
CA LEU A 45 -21.67 -9.49 -9.83
C LEU A 45 -22.67 -9.30 -10.98
N ALA A 46 -22.16 -9.38 -12.20
CA ALA A 46 -22.98 -9.44 -13.42
C ALA A 46 -23.19 -10.90 -13.89
N SER A 47 -22.29 -11.81 -13.50
CA SER A 47 -22.38 -13.27 -13.65
C SER A 47 -21.30 -13.92 -12.76
N THR A 48 -21.14 -15.25 -12.83
CA THR A 48 -20.08 -15.98 -12.12
C THR A 48 -18.67 -15.58 -12.54
N ARG A 49 -18.48 -15.05 -13.76
CA ARG A 49 -17.15 -14.65 -14.29
C ARG A 49 -17.09 -13.17 -14.65
N SER A 50 -18.02 -12.37 -14.14
CA SER A 50 -18.05 -10.94 -14.49
C SER A 50 -18.68 -10.08 -13.41
N PHE A 51 -18.22 -8.84 -13.30
CA PHE A 51 -18.73 -7.84 -12.36
C PHE A 51 -19.04 -6.52 -13.08
N TRP A 52 -19.83 -5.68 -12.41
CA TRP A 52 -20.09 -4.32 -12.85
C TRP A 52 -19.05 -3.37 -12.27
N LEU A 53 -18.46 -2.54 -13.12
CA LEU A 53 -17.56 -1.45 -12.73
C LEU A 53 -17.87 -0.24 -13.60
N LEU A 54 -18.20 0.88 -12.94
CA LEU A 54 -18.53 2.16 -13.57
C LEU A 54 -19.58 2.02 -14.70
N GLY A 55 -20.63 1.25 -14.44
CA GLY A 55 -21.75 1.04 -15.36
C GLY A 55 -21.47 0.08 -16.53
N SER A 56 -20.27 -0.49 -16.61
CA SER A 56 -19.90 -1.47 -17.65
C SER A 56 -19.71 -2.87 -17.06
N LYS A 57 -19.95 -3.90 -17.88
CA LYS A 57 -19.68 -5.30 -17.54
C LYS A 57 -18.21 -5.65 -17.83
N TRP A 58 -17.54 -6.24 -16.85
CA TRP A 58 -16.13 -6.65 -16.90
C TRP A 58 -15.99 -8.11 -16.58
N GLU A 59 -15.12 -8.80 -17.29
CA GLU A 59 -14.70 -10.16 -16.94
C GLU A 59 -13.81 -10.13 -15.70
N VAL A 60 -13.96 -11.12 -14.81
CA VAL A 60 -13.06 -11.29 -13.67
C VAL A 60 -11.68 -11.67 -14.21
N PRO A 61 -10.62 -10.89 -13.92
CA PRO A 61 -9.29 -11.19 -14.42
C PRO A 61 -8.74 -12.48 -13.80
N THR A 62 -8.02 -13.23 -14.61
CA THR A 62 -7.17 -14.37 -14.23
C THR A 62 -5.72 -14.02 -14.50
N PHE A 63 -4.79 -14.88 -14.07
CA PHE A 63 -3.38 -14.74 -14.42
C PHE A 63 -3.14 -14.67 -15.93
N ASP A 64 -3.93 -15.41 -16.73
CA ASP A 64 -3.75 -15.49 -18.18
C ASP A 64 -4.23 -14.24 -18.94
N ASN A 65 -5.17 -13.47 -18.36
CA ASN A 65 -5.79 -12.34 -19.06
C ASN A 65 -5.62 -10.99 -18.32
N ALA A 66 -4.83 -10.95 -17.25
CA ALA A 66 -4.61 -9.74 -16.44
C ALA A 66 -4.16 -8.55 -17.28
N ASP A 67 -3.24 -8.73 -18.22
CA ASP A 67 -2.77 -7.66 -19.10
C ASP A 67 -3.87 -7.11 -20.02
N VAL A 68 -4.75 -7.99 -20.52
CA VAL A 68 -5.90 -7.59 -21.35
C VAL A 68 -6.88 -6.76 -20.51
N PHE A 69 -7.15 -7.20 -19.28
CA PHE A 69 -7.98 -6.47 -18.33
C PHE A 69 -7.41 -5.06 -18.05
N ILE A 70 -6.10 -4.97 -17.79
CA ILE A 70 -5.42 -3.69 -17.52
C ILE A 70 -5.44 -2.77 -18.73
N ASN A 71 -5.13 -3.29 -19.92
CA ASN A 71 -5.16 -2.52 -21.15
C ASN A 71 -6.56 -1.97 -21.44
N ARG A 72 -7.62 -2.73 -21.11
CA ARG A 72 -8.99 -2.26 -21.25
C ARG A 72 -9.33 -1.16 -20.24
N LEU A 73 -8.87 -1.25 -18.99
CA LEU A 73 -9.03 -0.18 -17.99
C LEU A 73 -8.36 1.12 -18.45
N LEU A 74 -7.15 1.03 -18.99
CA LEU A 74 -6.41 2.17 -19.54
C LEU A 74 -7.13 2.78 -20.74
N LYS A 75 -7.56 1.95 -21.69
CA LYS A 75 -8.28 2.41 -22.90
C LYS A 75 -9.61 3.09 -22.59
N GLN A 76 -10.26 2.71 -21.49
CA GLN A 76 -11.52 3.34 -21.03
C GLN A 76 -11.29 4.48 -20.04
N GLU A 77 -10.03 4.91 -19.83
CA GLU A 77 -9.65 5.99 -18.91
C GLU A 77 -10.13 5.77 -17.46
N ILE A 78 -10.39 4.51 -17.10
CA ILE A 78 -10.78 4.13 -15.74
C ILE A 78 -9.56 4.11 -14.83
N LEU A 79 -8.39 3.82 -15.39
CA LEU A 79 -7.11 3.87 -14.69
C LEU A 79 -6.32 5.10 -15.15
N THR A 80 -5.81 5.87 -14.21
CA THR A 80 -5.02 7.09 -14.45
C THR A 80 -3.71 7.01 -13.69
N HIS A 81 -2.65 7.58 -14.26
CA HIS A 81 -1.36 7.78 -13.60
C HIS A 81 -1.08 9.27 -13.41
N ASP A 82 -0.84 9.70 -12.17
CA ASP A 82 -0.45 11.07 -11.83
C ASP A 82 1.08 11.15 -11.58
N PRO A 83 1.87 11.65 -12.54
CA PRO A 83 3.33 11.71 -12.42
C PRO A 83 3.80 12.65 -11.30
N VAL A 84 2.99 13.65 -10.91
CA VAL A 84 3.32 14.55 -9.81
C VAL A 84 3.32 13.80 -8.49
N VAL A 85 2.40 12.84 -8.33
CA VAL A 85 2.31 12.02 -7.12
C VAL A 85 3.51 11.06 -7.06
N THR A 86 3.87 10.46 -8.20
CA THR A 86 5.06 9.60 -8.29
C THR A 86 6.34 10.36 -7.94
N ALA A 87 6.55 11.55 -8.51
CA ALA A 87 7.68 12.42 -8.21
C ALA A 87 7.74 12.80 -6.72
N ALA A 88 6.60 13.21 -6.14
CA ALA A 88 6.52 13.56 -4.73
C ALA A 88 6.77 12.36 -3.78
N ILE A 89 6.50 11.13 -4.21
CA ILE A 89 6.87 9.91 -3.46
C ILE A 89 8.37 9.67 -3.50
N GLN A 90 9.01 9.98 -4.63
CA GLN A 90 10.46 9.88 -4.81
C GLN A 90 11.24 11.00 -4.08
N GLY A 91 10.53 11.91 -3.40
CA GLY A 91 11.13 13.01 -2.65
C GLY A 91 11.39 14.26 -3.48
N GLU A 92 10.92 14.29 -4.73
CA GLU A 92 10.97 15.49 -5.54
C GLU A 92 9.98 16.55 -5.01
N THR A 93 10.26 17.81 -5.35
CA THR A 93 9.39 18.95 -5.04
C THR A 93 8.74 19.46 -6.32
N PRO A 94 7.53 18.97 -6.68
CA PRO A 94 6.80 19.51 -7.82
C PRO A 94 6.53 21.00 -7.65
N ASP A 95 6.50 21.74 -8.76
CA ASP A 95 6.13 23.16 -8.78
C ASP A 95 4.62 23.34 -8.53
N LEU A 96 4.21 23.11 -7.28
CA LEU A 96 2.84 23.19 -6.81
C LEU A 96 2.84 23.77 -5.39
N SER A 97 1.77 24.50 -5.07
CA SER A 97 1.52 24.87 -3.68
C SER A 97 1.36 23.60 -2.82
N PRO A 98 1.75 23.63 -1.53
CA PRO A 98 1.57 22.49 -0.63
C PRO A 98 0.13 21.97 -0.58
N ARG A 99 -0.86 22.87 -0.69
CA ARG A 99 -2.28 22.53 -0.71
C ARG A 99 -2.67 21.79 -1.99
N ALA A 100 -2.18 22.23 -3.15
CA ALA A 100 -2.45 21.56 -4.43
C ALA A 100 -1.79 20.18 -4.47
N LEU A 101 -0.56 20.07 -3.97
CA LEU A 101 0.14 18.79 -3.86
C LEU A 101 -0.62 17.84 -2.93
N GLN A 102 -0.98 18.28 -1.72
CA GLN A 102 -1.74 17.49 -0.75
C GLN A 102 -3.06 16.98 -1.33
N TYR A 103 -3.81 17.83 -2.05
CA TYR A 103 -5.05 17.44 -2.71
C TYR A 103 -4.84 16.35 -3.76
N ARG A 104 -3.88 16.52 -4.68
CA ARG A 104 -3.57 15.51 -5.70
C ARG A 104 -3.13 14.20 -5.08
N PHE A 105 -2.31 14.28 -4.03
CA PHE A 105 -1.79 13.12 -3.33
C PHE A 105 -2.90 12.31 -2.63
N GLN A 106 -3.82 13.00 -1.93
CA GLN A 106 -4.98 12.35 -1.31
C GLN A 106 -5.95 11.77 -2.34
N ARG A 107 -6.11 12.42 -3.50
CA ARG A 107 -6.94 11.90 -4.58
C ARG A 107 -6.35 10.62 -5.17
N ALA A 108 -5.02 10.59 -5.38
CA ALA A 108 -4.35 9.47 -6.01
C ALA A 108 -4.09 8.28 -5.08
N THR A 109 -3.92 8.52 -3.77
CA THR A 109 -3.48 7.47 -2.83
C THR A 109 -4.48 7.21 -1.70
N GLY A 110 -5.48 8.07 -1.53
CA GLY A 110 -6.40 8.07 -0.39
C GLY A 110 -5.79 8.65 0.89
N ILE A 111 -4.47 8.82 0.97
CA ILE A 111 -3.75 9.24 2.19
C ILE A 111 -2.79 10.41 1.91
N SER A 112 -2.23 11.00 2.97
CA SER A 112 -1.28 12.10 2.83
C SER A 112 0.12 11.61 2.46
N GLN A 113 0.92 12.47 1.83
CA GLN A 113 2.34 12.23 1.56
C GLN A 113 3.11 11.86 2.83
N LYS A 114 2.86 12.60 3.92
CA LYS A 114 3.44 12.31 5.24
C LYS A 114 3.09 10.90 5.73
N MET A 115 1.88 10.41 5.48
CA MET A 115 1.49 9.06 5.88
C MET A 115 2.24 8.00 5.08
N ILE A 116 2.39 8.19 3.76
CA ILE A 116 3.18 7.28 2.93
C ILE A 116 4.63 7.25 3.40
N GLN A 117 5.24 8.41 3.68
CA GLN A 117 6.60 8.48 4.22
C GLN A 117 6.74 7.73 5.54
N GLN A 118 5.74 7.82 6.43
CA GLN A 118 5.75 7.07 7.69
C GLN A 118 5.62 5.55 7.48
N ILE A 119 4.76 5.11 6.56
CA ILE A 119 4.60 3.69 6.20
C ILE A 119 5.90 3.15 5.60
N GLU A 120 6.47 3.86 4.63
CA GLU A 120 7.68 3.41 3.93
C GLU A 120 8.88 3.34 4.87
N ARG A 121 9.02 4.35 5.73
CA ARG A 121 10.05 4.34 6.77
C ARG A 121 9.88 3.19 7.78
N ALA A 122 8.64 2.86 8.15
CA ALA A 122 8.37 1.70 9.00
C ALA A 122 8.71 0.38 8.30
N ARG A 123 8.45 0.27 6.99
CA ARG A 123 8.86 -0.90 6.18
C ARG A 123 10.38 -1.02 6.09
N GLN A 124 11.08 0.07 5.84
CA GLN A 124 12.55 0.09 5.85
C GLN A 124 13.10 -0.32 7.21
N ALA A 125 12.49 0.14 8.30
CA ALA A 125 12.88 -0.29 9.65
C ALA A 125 12.70 -1.80 9.85
N ALA A 126 11.57 -2.36 9.41
CA ALA A 126 11.33 -3.81 9.47
C ALA A 126 12.40 -4.58 8.69
N VAL A 127 12.70 -4.17 7.44
CA VAL A 127 13.74 -4.80 6.61
C VAL A 127 15.12 -4.78 7.28
N LEU A 128 15.52 -3.65 7.87
CA LEU A 128 16.81 -3.56 8.56
C LEU A 128 16.88 -4.48 9.79
N LEU A 129 15.80 -4.55 10.57
CA LEU A 129 15.72 -5.44 11.74
C LEU A 129 15.71 -6.91 11.33
N GLU A 130 15.02 -7.26 10.23
CA GLU A 130 15.05 -8.60 9.64
C GLU A 130 16.44 -9.01 9.16
N GLN A 131 17.25 -8.04 8.75
CA GLN A 131 18.66 -8.22 8.38
C GLN A 131 19.60 -8.26 9.60
N GLY A 132 19.05 -8.24 10.83
CA GLY A 132 19.82 -8.34 12.06
C GLY A 132 20.44 -7.02 12.53
N LYS A 133 20.07 -5.89 11.94
CA LYS A 133 20.57 -4.58 12.40
C LYS A 133 20.11 -4.30 13.83
N PRO A 134 20.97 -3.77 14.72
CA PRO A 134 20.56 -3.40 16.06
C PRO A 134 19.41 -2.38 16.07
N ILE A 135 18.51 -2.50 17.07
CA ILE A 135 17.32 -1.64 17.19
C ILE A 135 17.72 -0.17 17.36
N LEU A 136 18.78 0.11 18.14
CA LEU A 136 19.27 1.47 18.35
C LEU A 136 19.80 2.09 17.06
N ASP A 137 20.61 1.35 16.29
CA ASP A 137 21.14 1.80 15.00
C ASP A 137 20.01 2.05 14.00
N THR A 138 19.01 1.16 13.95
CA THR A 138 17.82 1.33 13.10
C THR A 138 17.01 2.57 13.49
N THR A 139 16.89 2.84 14.80
CA THR A 139 16.23 4.03 15.33
C THR A 139 16.93 5.29 14.83
N TYR A 140 18.26 5.35 14.98
CA TYR A 140 19.05 6.51 14.59
C TYR A 140 19.08 6.71 13.07
N ASP A 141 19.39 5.68 12.31
CA ASP A 141 19.63 5.77 10.86
C ASP A 141 18.38 6.16 10.07
N LEU A 142 17.20 5.75 10.54
CA LEU A 142 15.93 6.15 9.94
C LEU A 142 15.37 7.44 10.54
N GLY A 143 16.11 8.09 11.45
CA GLY A 143 15.76 9.39 12.04
C GLY A 143 14.59 9.32 13.01
N TYR A 144 14.42 8.22 13.75
CA TYR A 144 13.43 8.12 14.83
C TYR A 144 13.94 8.91 16.02
N PHE A 145 13.01 9.62 16.66
CA PHE A 145 13.34 10.47 17.81
C PHE A 145 13.91 9.63 18.96
N ASP A 146 13.30 8.47 19.19
CA ASP A 146 13.72 7.47 20.16
C ASP A 146 13.17 6.08 19.79
N GLN A 147 13.55 5.06 20.56
CA GLN A 147 13.09 3.68 20.35
C GLN A 147 11.57 3.53 20.59
N ALA A 148 10.96 4.37 21.43
CA ALA A 148 9.52 4.34 21.66
C ALA A 148 8.75 4.81 20.40
N HIS A 149 9.26 5.83 19.71
CA HIS A 149 8.75 6.31 18.44
C HIS A 149 8.87 5.23 17.35
N LEU A 150 10.02 4.55 17.25
CA LEU A 150 10.18 3.39 16.36
C LEU A 150 9.14 2.30 16.66
N THR A 151 9.00 1.94 17.94
CA THR A 151 8.08 0.89 18.39
C THR A 151 6.63 1.21 18.04
N ASN A 152 6.18 2.44 18.31
CA ASN A 152 4.83 2.89 17.98
C ASN A 152 4.57 2.89 16.46
N SER A 153 5.58 3.25 15.66
CA SER A 153 5.51 3.23 14.20
C SER A 153 5.37 1.80 13.66
N LEU A 154 6.21 0.87 14.13
CA LEU A 154 6.17 -0.54 13.69
C LEU A 154 4.88 -1.22 14.13
N LYS A 155 4.46 -1.08 15.39
CA LYS A 155 3.15 -1.59 15.85
C LYS A 155 2.01 -1.07 14.99
N ARG A 156 2.04 0.21 14.63
CA ARG A 156 0.99 0.82 13.82
C ARG A 156 0.97 0.26 12.41
N PHE A 157 2.10 0.25 11.70
CA PHE A 157 2.10 0.03 10.24
C PHE A 157 2.51 -1.39 9.82
N ILE A 158 3.25 -2.11 10.66
CA ILE A 158 3.74 -3.47 10.42
C ILE A 158 2.98 -4.48 11.29
N GLY A 159 2.57 -4.07 12.51
CA GLY A 159 1.84 -4.91 13.46
C GLY A 159 2.72 -5.57 14.51
N GLU A 160 4.04 -5.42 14.39
CA GLU A 160 5.05 -6.05 15.25
C GLU A 160 5.94 -5.00 15.93
N THR A 161 6.59 -5.39 17.02
CA THR A 161 7.60 -4.61 17.73
C THR A 161 9.00 -4.83 17.15
N PRO A 162 9.95 -3.90 17.38
CA PRO A 162 11.32 -4.10 16.93
C PRO A 162 11.93 -5.42 17.43
N THR A 163 11.62 -5.78 18.69
CA THR A 163 12.12 -7.00 19.33
C THR A 163 11.53 -8.26 18.68
N GLU A 164 10.23 -8.30 18.42
CA GLU A 164 9.59 -9.45 17.76
C GLU A 164 10.19 -9.71 16.37
N ILE A 165 10.41 -8.65 15.58
CA ILE A 165 11.01 -8.75 14.25
C ILE A 165 12.46 -9.28 14.34
N ALA A 166 13.27 -8.70 15.23
CA ALA A 166 14.68 -9.10 15.41
C ALA A 166 14.83 -10.56 15.90
N GLU A 167 13.97 -11.00 16.81
CA GLU A 167 13.98 -12.39 17.29
C GLU A 167 13.59 -13.39 16.19
N GLN A 168 12.61 -13.05 15.35
CA GLN A 168 12.22 -13.90 14.22
C GLN A 168 13.35 -14.04 13.20
N ALA A 169 14.06 -12.94 12.90
CA ALA A 169 15.25 -12.97 12.05
C ALA A 169 16.32 -13.92 12.59
N THR A 170 16.56 -13.83 13.90
CA THR A 170 17.51 -14.69 14.61
C THR A 170 17.11 -16.16 14.50
N ARG A 171 15.83 -16.49 14.76
CA ARG A 171 15.32 -17.87 14.62
C ARG A 171 15.43 -18.41 13.20
N LYS A 172 15.13 -17.60 12.17
CA LYS A 172 15.29 -17.99 10.76
C LYS A 172 16.74 -18.31 10.42
N SER A 173 17.70 -17.54 10.95
CA SER A 173 19.13 -17.79 10.73
C SER A 173 19.66 -19.08 11.35
N TYR A 174 18.97 -19.67 12.33
CA TYR A 174 19.36 -20.94 12.96
C TYR A 174 18.73 -22.19 12.30
N MET A 175 17.78 -22.00 11.37
CA MET A 175 17.05 -23.10 10.71
C MET A 175 17.42 -23.28 9.22
N GLY A 176 18.31 -22.44 8.68
CA GLY A 176 18.84 -22.54 7.31
C GLY A 176 20.33 -22.87 7.32
#